data_AF-A0A9P8AD26-F1
#
_entry.id   AF-A0A9P8AD26-F1
#
_cell.length_a   1.000
_cell.length_b   1.000
_cell.length_c   1.000
_cell.angle_alpha   90.00
_cell.angle_beta   90.00
_cell.angle_gamma   90.00
#
_symmetry.space_group_name_H-M   'P 1'
#
loop_
_entity.id
_entity.type
_entity.pdbx_description
1 polymer ?
#
loop_
_entity_poly.entity_id
_entity_poly.type
_entity_poly.pdbx_seq_one_letter_code
_entity_poly.pdbx_strand_id
1 'polypeptide(L)'
;MNPLSSHPPRTPRTSTVSNGNSLHGTSIYETQERKEEDDDDDEHNEEIEQEQTSATRIRREEVWREMVKTSDGRDKTFKLIQYSIRVYLLFHTTAAASRFLRAYTRRPFMQELVKRLTSTMSGLSFSRKTLLLFNWLSPLMTIVAQRHSVPFSSGNPLLPTSKKQEQTVSLLQSILYAPPPVLLGLVNAIADDLYALSLLGILGKKSGERASRFADRCWWLATVVGLVENSVERQVVGNLYHEVESRLYKDSMSGVTEKSKSTASRLEEKELTRLQIRDYWLQISRAKLIMDLVFSSYDVFRIQKFKEPVQTFTGLAAAVLSSAKLYERHKGTLLKKQGQ
;
A
#
# COMPACT_ATOMS: atom_id res chain seq x y z
N MET A 1 13.29 -49.71 54.42
CA MET A 1 14.14 -48.55 54.75
C MET A 1 15.58 -49.03 54.76
N ASN A 2 16.45 -48.42 53.97
CA ASN A 2 17.83 -48.87 53.78
C ASN A 2 18.78 -48.09 54.72
N PRO A 3 19.52 -48.73 55.64
CA PRO A 3 20.27 -48.05 56.70
C PRO A 3 21.61 -47.41 56.27
N LEU A 4 22.00 -47.45 54.99
CA LEU A 4 23.30 -46.95 54.50
C LEU A 4 23.23 -45.72 53.56
N SER A 5 22.09 -45.01 53.54
CA SER A 5 21.94 -43.79 52.73
C SER A 5 22.38 -42.54 53.50
N SER A 6 23.57 -42.01 53.20
CA SER A 6 24.16 -40.79 53.77
C SER A 6 23.65 -39.47 53.16
N HIS A 7 22.44 -39.45 52.63
CA HIS A 7 21.82 -38.23 52.10
C HIS A 7 20.74 -37.69 53.06
N PRO A 8 20.79 -36.40 53.43
CA PRO A 8 19.75 -35.81 54.26
C PRO A 8 18.39 -35.86 53.52
N PRO A 9 17.26 -35.99 54.26
CA PRO A 9 15.94 -36.07 53.66
C PRO A 9 15.68 -34.81 52.82
N ARG A 10 15.57 -34.97 51.50
CA ARG A 10 15.15 -33.91 50.60
C ARG A 10 13.73 -33.50 50.99
N THR A 11 13.59 -32.28 51.49
CA THR A 11 12.29 -31.63 51.68
C THR A 11 11.49 -31.67 50.37
N PRO A 12 10.17 -31.88 50.41
CA PRO A 12 9.36 -31.91 49.20
C PRO A 12 9.49 -30.57 48.46
N ARG A 13 10.05 -30.61 47.26
CA ARG A 13 9.94 -29.51 46.30
C ARG A 13 8.44 -29.30 46.06
N THR A 14 7.92 -28.16 46.47
CA THR A 14 6.65 -27.64 45.98
C THR A 14 6.75 -27.60 44.46
N SER A 15 6.03 -28.48 43.79
CA SER A 15 5.84 -28.42 42.34
C SER A 15 5.03 -27.15 42.06
N THR A 16 5.73 -26.05 41.77
CA THR A 16 5.17 -25.01 40.91
C THR A 16 4.91 -25.68 39.57
N VAL A 17 3.70 -26.23 39.42
CA VAL A 17 3.11 -26.52 38.13
C VAL A 17 2.98 -25.17 37.46
N SER A 18 3.98 -24.79 36.66
CA SER A 18 3.83 -23.82 35.61
C SER A 18 2.81 -24.43 34.64
N ASN A 19 1.54 -24.14 34.90
CA ASN A 19 0.44 -24.31 33.97
C ASN A 19 0.66 -23.32 32.82
N GLY A 20 1.67 -23.59 32.01
CA GLY A 20 1.95 -22.91 30.74
C GLY A 20 0.97 -23.41 29.69
N ASN A 21 -0.32 -23.20 29.94
CA ASN A 21 -1.39 -23.35 28.97
C ASN A 21 -2.11 -22.00 28.84
N SER A 22 -1.33 -20.92 28.65
CA SER A 22 -1.83 -19.80 27.87
C SER A 22 -1.57 -20.12 26.40
N LEU A 23 -2.41 -21.01 25.86
CA LEU A 23 -2.84 -20.93 24.46
C LEU A 23 -3.54 -19.58 24.28
N HIS A 24 -2.75 -18.50 24.30
CA HIS A 24 -3.10 -17.28 23.61
C HIS A 24 -2.87 -17.59 22.15
N GLY A 25 -3.91 -18.12 21.53
CA GLY A 25 -3.99 -18.29 20.10
C GLY A 25 -3.65 -16.96 19.46
N THR A 26 -2.62 -16.98 18.62
CA THR A 26 -2.22 -15.93 17.69
C THR A 26 -3.26 -15.74 16.57
N SER A 27 -4.54 -16.00 16.84
CA SER A 27 -5.67 -15.89 15.91
C SER A 27 -6.39 -14.54 16.00
N ILE A 28 -5.78 -13.52 16.62
CA ILE A 28 -6.36 -12.17 16.74
C ILE A 28 -5.86 -11.23 15.62
N TYR A 29 -4.95 -11.70 14.76
CA TYR A 29 -4.55 -10.99 13.54
C TYR A 29 -4.98 -11.67 12.24
N GLU A 30 -5.91 -12.63 12.29
CA GLU A 30 -6.63 -13.06 11.09
C GLU A 30 -7.80 -12.08 10.87
N THR A 31 -7.44 -10.90 10.35
CA THR A 31 -8.41 -9.88 9.91
C THR A 31 -8.98 -10.36 8.59
N GLN A 32 -10.10 -11.06 8.67
CA GLN A 32 -10.99 -11.25 7.54
C GLN A 32 -11.64 -9.89 7.22
N GLU A 33 -11.47 -9.45 5.98
CA GLU A 33 -12.16 -8.36 5.26
C GLU A 33 -11.58 -6.93 5.33
N ARG A 34 -10.64 -6.63 4.41
CA ARG A 34 -10.40 -5.30 3.83
C ARG A 34 -10.29 -5.33 2.28
N LYS A 35 -11.30 -5.88 1.60
CA LYS A 35 -11.63 -5.50 0.20
C LYS A 35 -12.04 -4.03 0.24
N GLU A 36 -11.35 -3.09 -0.40
CA GLU A 36 -11.14 -3.05 -1.85
C GLU A 36 -9.86 -2.28 -2.30
N GLU A 37 -8.91 -1.95 -1.41
CA GLU A 37 -7.61 -1.36 -1.85
C GLU A 37 -6.35 -2.09 -1.36
N ASP A 38 -6.45 -3.04 -0.42
CA ASP A 38 -5.32 -3.87 0.07
C ASP A 38 -5.55 -5.40 -0.05
N ASP A 39 -6.71 -5.87 -0.52
CA ASP A 39 -7.05 -7.31 -0.57
C ASP A 39 -6.47 -8.11 -1.76
N ASP A 40 -5.57 -7.53 -2.56
CA ASP A 40 -4.96 -8.26 -3.69
C ASP A 40 -3.53 -8.76 -3.39
N ASP A 41 -2.93 -8.39 -2.25
CA ASP A 41 -1.56 -8.83 -1.92
C ASP A 41 -1.51 -10.32 -1.46
N ASP A 42 -2.66 -10.94 -1.13
CA ASP A 42 -2.75 -12.37 -0.78
C ASP A 42 -3.11 -13.28 -1.97
N GLU A 43 -3.48 -12.73 -3.12
CA GLU A 43 -3.84 -13.50 -4.32
C GLU A 43 -2.65 -13.82 -5.24
N HIS A 44 -1.43 -13.45 -4.84
CA HIS A 44 -0.16 -13.80 -5.49
C HIS A 44 0.32 -15.24 -5.16
N ASN A 45 -0.55 -16.07 -4.59
CA ASN A 45 -0.13 -17.23 -3.79
C ASN A 45 -0.06 -18.58 -4.53
N GLU A 46 -0.55 -18.71 -5.77
CA GLU A 46 -0.66 -20.05 -6.41
C GLU A 46 0.14 -20.25 -7.71
N GLU A 47 0.82 -19.24 -8.27
CA GLU A 47 1.23 -19.28 -9.69
C GLU A 47 2.74 -19.23 -10.00
N ILE A 48 3.63 -19.56 -9.06
CA ILE A 48 5.09 -19.53 -9.32
C ILE A 48 5.52 -20.54 -10.42
N GLU A 49 4.77 -21.63 -10.65
CA GLU A 49 5.10 -22.63 -11.69
C GLU A 49 4.42 -22.38 -13.05
N GLN A 50 3.29 -21.65 -13.11
CA GLN A 50 2.62 -21.32 -14.39
C GLN A 50 3.15 -20.02 -15.04
N GLU A 51 3.84 -19.16 -14.27
CA GLU A 51 4.40 -17.90 -14.78
C GLU A 51 5.46 -18.10 -15.86
N GLN A 52 6.28 -19.16 -15.82
CA GLN A 52 7.40 -19.29 -16.75
C GLN A 52 7.01 -19.79 -18.15
N THR A 53 5.91 -20.54 -18.28
CA THR A 53 5.43 -21.05 -19.58
C THR A 53 4.39 -20.14 -20.23
N SER A 54 3.71 -19.30 -19.43
CA SER A 54 2.62 -18.43 -19.88
C SER A 54 3.04 -16.97 -20.08
N ALA A 55 4.13 -16.50 -19.44
CA ALA A 55 4.61 -15.12 -19.55
C ALA A 55 5.02 -14.72 -20.97
N THR A 56 5.36 -15.67 -21.84
CA THR A 56 5.69 -15.43 -23.26
C THR A 56 4.48 -15.01 -24.10
N ARG A 57 3.26 -15.16 -23.59
CA ARG A 57 2.03 -14.94 -24.37
C ARG A 57 1.43 -13.53 -24.20
N ILE A 58 1.67 -12.88 -23.08
CA ILE A 58 1.05 -11.58 -22.79
C ILE A 58 1.85 -10.44 -23.42
N ARG A 59 1.20 -9.73 -24.32
CA ARG A 59 1.76 -8.54 -24.96
C ARG A 59 1.74 -7.37 -23.99
N ARG A 60 2.82 -6.59 -23.93
CA ARG A 60 2.91 -5.41 -23.03
C ARG A 60 1.79 -4.41 -23.32
N GLU A 61 1.41 -4.30 -24.59
CA GLU A 61 0.33 -3.45 -25.07
C GLU A 61 -1.03 -3.86 -24.49
N GLU A 62 -1.24 -5.16 -24.23
CA GLU A 62 -2.46 -5.68 -23.62
C GLU A 62 -2.55 -5.30 -22.14
N VAL A 63 -1.43 -5.39 -21.41
CA VAL A 63 -1.35 -4.94 -20.01
C VAL A 63 -1.66 -3.44 -19.92
N TRP A 64 -1.04 -2.62 -20.79
CA TRP A 64 -1.33 -1.17 -20.84
C TRP A 64 -2.78 -0.88 -21.21
N ARG A 65 -3.36 -1.66 -22.13
CA ARG A 65 -4.77 -1.52 -22.52
C ARG A 65 -5.69 -1.79 -21.32
N GLU A 66 -5.47 -2.87 -20.58
CA GLU A 66 -6.28 -3.18 -19.39
C GLU A 66 -6.06 -2.16 -18.27
N MET A 67 -4.83 -1.71 -18.05
CA MET A 67 -4.52 -0.70 -17.04
C MET A 67 -5.25 0.63 -17.34
N VAL A 68 -5.26 1.10 -18.59
CA VAL A 68 -5.92 2.36 -18.95
C VAL A 68 -7.46 2.28 -18.93
N LYS A 69 -8.05 1.08 -18.85
CA LYS A 69 -9.50 0.95 -18.66
C LYS A 69 -9.95 1.33 -17.25
N THR A 70 -9.09 1.18 -16.25
CA THR A 70 -9.44 1.51 -14.86
C THR A 70 -9.28 3.00 -14.59
N SER A 71 -10.00 3.54 -13.60
CA SER A 71 -9.81 4.92 -13.14
C SER A 71 -8.42 5.11 -12.54
N ASP A 72 -7.97 4.17 -11.71
CA ASP A 72 -6.65 4.21 -11.07
C ASP A 72 -5.51 4.13 -12.10
N GLY A 73 -5.60 3.22 -13.07
CA GLY A 73 -4.57 3.12 -14.11
C GLY A 73 -4.49 4.36 -15.00
N ARG A 74 -5.62 5.05 -15.25
CA ARG A 74 -5.60 6.37 -15.89
C ARG A 74 -4.95 7.44 -15.02
N ASP A 75 -5.26 7.50 -13.73
CA ASP A 75 -4.59 8.42 -12.79
C ASP A 75 -3.07 8.23 -12.81
N LYS A 76 -2.61 6.99 -12.65
CA LYS A 76 -1.18 6.65 -12.64
C LYS A 76 -0.50 6.93 -13.97
N THR A 77 -1.16 6.62 -15.09
CA THR A 77 -0.66 6.96 -16.44
C THR A 77 -0.52 8.47 -16.61
N PHE A 78 -1.54 9.24 -16.22
CA PHE A 78 -1.48 10.70 -16.29
C PHE A 78 -0.41 11.27 -15.35
N LYS A 79 -0.22 10.69 -14.15
CA LYS A 79 0.87 11.07 -13.24
C LYS A 79 2.22 10.87 -13.92
N LEU A 80 2.45 9.72 -14.54
CA LEU A 80 3.69 9.39 -15.23
C LEU A 80 3.99 10.36 -16.38
N ILE A 81 2.99 10.65 -17.23
CA ILE A 81 3.13 11.63 -18.32
C ILE A 81 3.40 13.03 -17.75
N GLN A 82 2.63 13.46 -16.75
CA GLN A 82 2.76 14.78 -16.11
C GLN A 82 4.17 15.01 -15.55
N TYR A 83 4.72 14.05 -14.80
CA TYR A 83 6.05 14.18 -14.23
C TYR A 83 7.18 14.00 -15.25
N SER A 84 6.95 13.23 -16.32
CA SER A 84 7.87 13.18 -17.47
C SER A 84 7.97 14.54 -18.15
N ILE A 85 6.84 15.23 -18.34
CA ILE A 85 6.80 16.60 -18.85
C ILE A 85 7.52 17.57 -17.90
N ARG A 86 7.31 17.46 -16.58
CA ARG A 86 8.04 18.29 -15.60
C ARG A 86 9.54 18.12 -15.71
N VAL A 87 10.03 16.88 -15.78
CA VAL A 87 11.46 16.59 -15.94
C VAL A 87 11.99 17.22 -17.23
N TYR A 88 11.28 17.08 -18.34
CA TYR A 88 11.65 17.73 -19.59
C TYR A 88 11.73 19.25 -19.45
N LEU A 89 10.74 19.89 -18.84
CA LEU A 89 10.72 21.35 -18.60
C LEU A 89 11.87 21.80 -17.68
N LEU A 90 12.20 21.01 -16.66
CA LEU A 90 13.34 21.27 -15.78
C LEU A 90 14.68 21.19 -16.54
N PHE A 91 14.85 20.19 -17.40
CA PHE A 91 16.02 20.11 -18.26
C PHE A 91 16.07 21.25 -19.27
N HIS A 92 14.92 21.65 -19.82
CA HIS A 92 14.85 22.76 -20.77
C HIS A 92 15.21 24.10 -20.11
N THR A 93 14.76 24.37 -18.89
CA THR A 93 15.09 25.59 -18.13
C THR A 93 16.57 25.63 -17.72
N THR A 94 17.12 24.50 -17.26
CA THR A 94 18.56 24.38 -16.95
C THR A 94 19.42 24.50 -18.20
N ALA A 95 19.01 23.91 -19.32
CA ALA A 95 19.65 24.08 -20.63
C ALA A 95 19.54 25.53 -21.15
N ALA A 96 18.41 26.21 -20.93
CA ALA A 96 18.24 27.62 -21.28
C ALA A 96 19.19 28.54 -20.50
N ALA A 97 19.49 28.17 -19.25
CA ALA A 97 20.42 28.90 -18.41
C ALA A 97 21.87 28.76 -18.90
N SER A 98 22.23 27.59 -19.43
CA SER A 98 23.53 27.30 -20.07
C SER A 98 23.78 28.22 -21.28
N ARG A 99 24.97 28.83 -21.34
CA ARG A 99 25.37 29.74 -22.44
C ARG A 99 25.40 29.02 -23.80
N PHE A 100 25.75 27.73 -23.82
CA PHE A 100 25.93 26.96 -25.06
C PHE A 100 24.60 26.52 -25.69
N LEU A 101 23.60 26.19 -24.86
CA LEU A 101 22.30 25.69 -25.35
C LEU A 101 21.24 26.79 -25.49
N ARG A 102 21.50 28.00 -24.96
CA ARG A 102 20.60 29.15 -25.02
C ARG A 102 20.12 29.50 -26.43
N ALA A 103 20.97 29.38 -27.44
CA ALA A 103 20.60 29.69 -28.83
C ALA A 103 19.57 28.70 -29.40
N TYR A 104 19.65 27.42 -28.99
CA TYR A 104 18.70 26.38 -29.39
C TYR A 104 17.35 26.56 -28.70
N THR A 105 17.37 26.86 -27.41
CA THR A 105 16.18 27.09 -26.57
C THR A 105 15.38 28.34 -26.99
N ARG A 106 16.05 29.37 -27.55
CA ARG A 106 15.39 30.61 -28.00
C ARG A 106 14.63 30.49 -29.32
N ARG A 107 14.64 29.32 -29.98
CA ARG A 107 13.87 29.12 -31.21
C ARG A 107 12.36 29.27 -30.91
N PRO A 108 11.59 29.96 -31.78
CA PRO A 108 10.17 30.23 -31.53
C PRO A 108 9.35 28.94 -31.38
N PHE A 109 9.69 27.90 -32.15
CA PHE A 109 9.10 26.57 -32.02
C PHE A 109 9.28 25.96 -30.62
N MET A 110 10.46 26.12 -30.01
CA MET A 110 10.73 25.55 -28.67
C MET A 110 9.97 26.30 -27.58
N GLN A 111 9.85 27.63 -27.70
CA GLN A 111 9.05 28.42 -26.76
C GLN A 111 7.56 28.04 -26.82
N GLU A 112 7.03 27.85 -28.03
CA GLU A 112 5.65 27.40 -28.23
C GLU A 112 5.45 25.96 -27.69
N LEU A 113 6.42 25.06 -27.91
CA LEU A 113 6.39 23.71 -27.34
C LEU A 113 6.37 23.75 -25.80
N VAL A 114 7.22 24.56 -25.17
CA VAL A 114 7.25 24.74 -23.70
C VAL A 114 5.93 25.27 -23.18
N LYS A 115 5.34 26.25 -23.85
CA LYS A 115 4.03 26.81 -23.48
C LYS A 115 2.95 25.72 -23.54
N ARG A 116 2.92 24.94 -24.62
CA ARG A 116 1.98 23.82 -24.80
C ARG A 116 2.19 22.76 -23.72
N LEU A 117 3.43 22.33 -23.48
CA LEU A 117 3.75 21.34 -22.46
C LEU A 117 3.39 21.80 -21.05
N THR A 118 3.59 23.07 -20.73
CA THR A 118 3.18 23.66 -19.44
C THR A 118 1.66 23.63 -19.28
N SER A 119 0.92 23.97 -20.34
CA SER A 119 -0.55 23.88 -20.39
C SER A 119 -1.04 22.44 -20.30
N THR A 120 -0.38 21.50 -20.98
CA THR A 120 -0.70 20.07 -20.92
C THR A 120 -0.46 19.52 -19.52
N MET A 121 0.65 19.89 -18.87
CA MET A 121 0.97 19.46 -17.51
C MET A 121 -0.09 19.92 -16.50
N SER A 122 -0.53 21.19 -16.57
CA SER A 122 -1.61 21.69 -15.70
C SER A 122 -2.95 21.03 -16.02
N GLY A 123 -3.26 20.83 -17.31
CA GLY A 123 -4.44 20.10 -17.76
C GLY A 123 -4.48 18.66 -17.24
N LEU A 124 -3.39 17.90 -17.36
CA LEU A 124 -3.28 16.54 -16.82
C LEU A 124 -3.47 16.51 -15.30
N SER A 125 -2.85 17.46 -14.59
CA SER A 125 -3.03 17.58 -13.14
C SER A 125 -4.49 17.82 -12.77
N PHE A 126 -5.19 18.68 -13.51
CA PHE A 126 -6.61 18.95 -13.30
C PHE A 126 -7.48 17.72 -13.62
N SER A 127 -7.25 17.07 -14.76
CA SER A 127 -7.95 15.84 -15.16
C SER A 127 -7.82 14.73 -14.12
N ARG A 128 -6.64 14.57 -13.52
CA ARG A 128 -6.43 13.60 -12.43
C ARG A 128 -7.28 13.93 -11.20
N LYS A 129 -7.33 15.20 -10.79
CA LYS A 129 -8.20 15.63 -9.69
C LYS A 129 -9.68 15.38 -9.97
N THR A 130 -10.11 15.52 -11.24
CA THR A 130 -11.49 15.19 -11.61
C THR A 130 -11.75 13.68 -11.67
N LEU A 131 -10.76 12.86 -12.03
CA LEU A 131 -10.89 11.39 -12.01
C LEU A 131 -11.01 10.83 -10.58
N LEU A 132 -10.44 11.53 -9.60
CA LEU A 132 -10.44 11.17 -8.19
C LEU A 132 -11.62 11.80 -7.41
N LEU A 133 -12.55 12.49 -8.08
CA LEU A 133 -13.74 13.02 -7.41
C LEU A 133 -14.55 11.87 -6.79
N PHE A 134 -15.09 12.11 -5.59
CA PHE A 134 -15.84 11.16 -4.80
C PHE A 134 -15.04 9.96 -4.28
N ASN A 135 -13.70 10.05 -4.22
CA ASN A 135 -12.88 8.98 -3.67
C ASN A 135 -13.13 8.74 -2.16
N TRP A 136 -13.80 9.68 -1.46
CA TRP A 136 -14.21 9.51 -0.07
C TRP A 136 -15.35 8.50 0.12
N LEU A 137 -16.02 8.07 -0.96
CA LEU A 137 -17.04 7.04 -0.89
C LEU A 137 -16.46 5.68 -0.47
N SER A 138 -15.25 5.35 -0.93
CA SER A 138 -14.56 4.09 -0.56
C SER A 138 -14.38 3.96 0.96
N PRO A 139 -13.69 4.90 1.66
CA PRO A 139 -13.55 4.81 3.12
C PRO A 139 -14.89 4.95 3.86
N LEU A 140 -15.86 5.69 3.31
CA LEU A 140 -17.21 5.71 3.88
C LEU A 140 -17.86 4.33 3.85
N MET A 141 -17.81 3.64 2.70
CA MET A 141 -18.36 2.30 2.55
C MET A 141 -17.68 1.31 3.49
N THR A 142 -16.37 1.42 3.70
CA THR A 142 -15.66 0.60 4.70
C THR A 142 -16.18 0.84 6.11
N ILE A 143 -16.40 2.09 6.52
CA ILE A 143 -16.96 2.43 7.84
C ILE A 143 -18.39 1.90 7.98
N VAL A 144 -19.19 1.99 6.92
CA VAL A 144 -20.56 1.48 6.89
C VAL A 144 -20.59 -0.05 6.91
N ALA A 145 -19.67 -0.73 6.22
CA ALA A 145 -19.56 -2.18 6.25
C ALA A 145 -19.19 -2.68 7.66
N GLN A 146 -18.26 -2.02 8.33
CA GLN A 146 -17.88 -2.32 9.72
C GLN A 146 -19.05 -2.17 10.70
N ARG A 147 -20.02 -1.29 10.43
CA ARG A 147 -21.26 -1.16 11.21
C ARG A 147 -22.05 -2.47 11.28
N HIS A 148 -22.00 -3.29 10.22
CA HIS A 148 -22.76 -4.53 10.14
C HIS A 148 -22.06 -5.72 10.79
N SER A 149 -20.76 -5.64 11.06
CA SER A 149 -19.95 -6.77 11.55
C SER A 149 -19.61 -6.73 13.05
N VAL A 150 -20.04 -5.71 13.82
CA VAL A 150 -19.72 -5.65 15.27
C VAL A 150 -20.62 -6.60 16.08
N PRO A 151 -20.10 -7.70 16.66
CA PRO A 151 -20.89 -8.68 17.42
C PRO A 151 -20.96 -8.37 18.92
N PHE A 152 -20.44 -7.23 19.36
CA PHE A 152 -20.39 -6.86 20.78
C PHE A 152 -21.66 -6.15 21.23
N SER A 153 -22.77 -6.88 21.26
CA SER A 153 -23.82 -6.62 22.26
C SER A 153 -23.88 -7.84 23.17
N SER A 154 -23.14 -7.74 24.27
CA SER A 154 -23.11 -8.68 25.37
C SER A 154 -24.50 -8.78 26.02
N GLY A 155 -25.28 -9.79 25.63
CA GLY A 155 -26.51 -10.21 26.28
C GLY A 155 -26.39 -11.66 26.73
N ASN A 156 -26.51 -11.90 28.05
CA ASN A 156 -26.45 -13.19 28.72
C ASN A 156 -27.10 -14.37 27.95
N PRO A 157 -26.50 -15.57 27.91
CA PRO A 157 -27.01 -16.72 27.17
C PRO A 157 -28.10 -17.50 27.93
N LEU A 158 -28.96 -16.82 28.68
CA LEU A 158 -29.98 -17.47 29.52
C LEU A 158 -31.34 -16.76 29.40
N LEU A 159 -31.88 -16.65 28.19
CA LEU A 159 -33.32 -16.54 27.95
C LEU A 159 -33.59 -16.64 26.43
N PRO A 160 -34.38 -17.63 25.97
CA PRO A 160 -34.88 -17.63 24.60
C PRO A 160 -36.08 -16.66 24.53
N THR A 161 -36.26 -16.05 23.37
CA THR A 161 -37.39 -15.17 22.98
C THR A 161 -37.30 -13.69 23.38
N SER A 162 -36.64 -12.90 22.52
CA SER A 162 -37.25 -11.66 22.01
C SER A 162 -36.61 -11.25 20.69
N LYS A 163 -37.40 -10.61 19.84
CA LYS A 163 -37.10 -10.23 18.46
C LYS A 163 -35.77 -9.48 18.36
N LYS A 164 -34.95 -9.85 17.37
CA LYS A 164 -33.71 -9.20 16.96
C LYS A 164 -34.00 -7.71 16.72
N GLN A 165 -33.84 -6.89 17.75
CA GLN A 165 -33.92 -5.44 17.63
C GLN A 165 -32.55 -5.03 17.10
N GLU A 166 -32.49 -4.75 15.80
CA GLU A 166 -31.33 -4.10 15.17
C GLU A 166 -31.07 -2.80 15.93
N GLN A 167 -30.15 -2.82 16.88
CA GLN A 167 -29.67 -1.60 17.51
C GLN A 167 -28.96 -0.82 16.42
N THR A 168 -29.63 0.21 15.92
CA THR A 168 -29.10 1.12 14.91
C THR A 168 -28.02 1.97 15.56
N VAL A 169 -26.78 1.46 15.57
CA VAL A 169 -25.60 2.25 15.91
C VAL A 169 -25.63 3.50 15.03
N SER A 170 -25.57 4.68 15.63
CA SER A 170 -25.61 5.95 14.88
C SER A 170 -24.35 6.08 14.00
N LEU A 171 -24.46 6.74 12.85
CA LEU A 171 -23.31 6.94 11.94
C LEU A 171 -22.13 7.63 12.64
N LEU A 172 -22.42 8.57 13.56
CA LEU A 172 -21.40 9.27 14.33
C LEU A 172 -20.63 8.32 15.25
N GLN A 173 -21.31 7.35 15.84
CA GLN A 173 -20.68 6.33 16.67
C GLN A 173 -19.79 5.42 15.81
N SER A 174 -20.25 5.02 14.62
CA SER A 174 -19.45 4.24 13.67
C SER A 174 -18.18 4.97 13.22
N ILE A 175 -18.26 6.28 12.97
CA ILE A 175 -17.12 7.12 12.64
C ILE A 175 -16.15 7.20 13.83
N LEU A 176 -16.64 7.34 15.06
CA LEU A 176 -15.79 7.44 16.23
C LEU A 176 -15.00 6.15 16.52
N TYR A 177 -15.55 4.98 16.19
CA TYR A 177 -14.90 3.68 16.35
C TYR A 177 -14.08 3.23 15.14
N ALA A 178 -14.12 3.97 14.03
CA ALA A 178 -13.37 3.59 12.83
C ALA A 178 -11.85 3.68 13.08
N PRO A 179 -11.05 2.80 12.44
CA PRO A 179 -9.60 2.86 12.56
C PRO A 179 -9.06 4.24 12.16
N PRO A 180 -8.11 4.81 12.93
CA PRO A 180 -7.56 6.14 12.65
C PRO A 180 -7.06 6.36 11.20
N PRO A 181 -6.41 5.37 10.52
CA PRO A 181 -6.00 5.53 9.12
C PRO A 181 -7.18 5.72 8.16
N VAL A 182 -8.30 5.03 8.39
CA VAL A 182 -9.51 5.12 7.54
C VAL A 182 -10.17 6.49 7.70
N LEU A 183 -10.23 7.01 8.92
CA LEU A 183 -10.71 8.37 9.19
C LEU A 183 -9.83 9.43 8.53
N LEU A 184 -8.50 9.25 8.61
CA LEU A 184 -7.56 10.14 7.96
C LEU A 184 -7.75 10.13 6.43
N GLY A 185 -7.94 8.94 5.84
CA GLY A 185 -8.24 8.79 4.41
C GLY A 185 -9.55 9.45 4.01
N LEU A 186 -10.62 9.26 4.79
CA LEU A 186 -11.92 9.91 4.57
C LEU A 186 -11.80 11.44 4.57
N VAL A 187 -11.16 11.98 5.62
CA VAL A 187 -10.97 13.43 5.78
C VAL A 187 -10.09 14.01 4.67
N ASN A 188 -9.05 13.28 4.25
CA ASN A 188 -8.21 13.68 3.13
C ASN A 188 -9.01 13.74 1.82
N ALA A 189 -9.76 12.68 1.50
CA ALA A 189 -10.51 12.59 0.26
C ALA A 189 -11.63 13.65 0.17
N ILE A 190 -12.30 13.96 1.29
CA ILE A 190 -13.26 15.08 1.34
C ILE A 190 -12.55 16.42 1.08
N ALA A 191 -11.37 16.64 1.66
CA ALA A 191 -10.62 17.87 1.45
C ALA A 191 -10.13 18.02 0.00
N ASP A 192 -9.69 16.93 -0.63
CA ASP A 192 -9.29 16.88 -2.03
C ASP A 192 -10.48 17.20 -2.97
N ASP A 193 -11.66 16.64 -2.70
CA ASP A 193 -12.89 16.93 -3.44
C ASP A 193 -13.29 18.40 -3.33
N LEU A 194 -13.26 18.98 -2.12
CA LEU A 194 -13.54 20.40 -1.91
C LEU A 194 -12.57 21.29 -2.69
N TYR A 195 -11.30 20.90 -2.78
CA TYR A 195 -10.32 21.58 -3.62
C TYR A 195 -10.64 21.43 -5.11
N ALA A 196 -10.97 20.23 -5.58
CA ALA A 196 -11.34 20.00 -6.98
C ALA A 196 -12.60 20.80 -7.37
N LEU A 197 -13.62 20.84 -6.51
CA LEU A 197 -14.82 21.67 -6.70
C LEU A 197 -14.51 23.17 -6.74
N SER A 198 -13.49 23.63 -6.02
CA SER A 198 -13.02 25.01 -6.12
C SER A 198 -12.34 25.32 -7.46
N LEU A 199 -11.63 24.35 -8.04
CA LEU A 199 -11.04 24.48 -9.38
C LEU A 199 -12.10 24.48 -10.48
N LEU A 200 -13.21 23.76 -10.27
CA LEU A 200 -14.39 23.79 -11.15
C LEU A 200 -15.19 25.10 -11.04
N GLY A 201 -14.88 25.96 -10.07
CA GLY A 201 -15.57 27.23 -9.84
C GLY A 201 -16.88 27.11 -9.06
N ILE A 202 -17.21 25.92 -8.54
CA ILE A 202 -18.40 25.68 -7.71
C ILE A 202 -18.18 26.28 -6.31
N LEU A 203 -16.98 26.12 -5.77
CA LEU A 203 -16.60 26.63 -4.45
C LEU A 203 -15.70 27.87 -4.56
N GLY A 204 -15.77 28.77 -3.58
CA GLY A 204 -14.92 29.95 -3.55
C GLY A 204 -13.41 29.62 -3.48
N LYS A 205 -12.58 30.45 -4.13
CA LYS A 205 -11.11 30.26 -4.16
C LYS A 205 -10.48 30.17 -2.77
N LYS A 206 -10.97 30.98 -1.82
CA LYS A 206 -10.46 31.01 -0.44
C LYS A 206 -10.70 29.70 0.33
N SER A 207 -11.87 29.08 0.16
CA SER A 207 -12.17 27.79 0.79
C SER A 207 -11.40 26.66 0.10
N GLY A 208 -11.26 26.72 -1.22
CA GLY A 208 -10.40 25.82 -1.99
C GLY A 208 -8.95 25.83 -1.50
N GLU A 209 -8.34 27.00 -1.35
CA GLU A 209 -6.95 27.14 -0.84
C GLU A 209 -6.78 26.65 0.60
N ARG A 210 -7.82 26.75 1.44
CA ARG A 210 -7.80 26.17 2.79
C ARG A 210 -7.90 24.66 2.73
N ALA A 211 -8.80 24.12 1.91
CA ALA A 211 -8.97 22.69 1.69
C ALA A 211 -7.69 22.06 1.13
N SER A 212 -7.04 22.69 0.15
CA SER A 212 -5.75 22.23 -0.40
C SER A 212 -4.68 22.09 0.68
N ARG A 213 -4.49 23.13 1.50
CA ARG A 213 -3.47 23.10 2.56
C ARG A 213 -3.76 22.06 3.63
N PHE A 214 -5.04 21.76 3.84
CA PHE A 214 -5.46 20.75 4.78
C PHE A 214 -5.26 19.34 4.19
N ALA A 215 -5.66 19.12 2.94
CA ALA A 215 -5.37 17.90 2.19
C ALA A 215 -3.86 17.60 2.15
N ASP A 216 -3.01 18.60 1.87
CA ASP A 216 -1.54 18.42 1.86
C ASP A 216 -1.01 17.88 3.20
N ARG A 217 -1.57 18.35 4.33
CA ARG A 217 -1.19 17.89 5.68
C ARG A 217 -1.71 16.49 5.97
N CYS A 218 -2.95 16.19 5.56
CA CYS A 218 -3.54 14.87 5.70
C CYS A 218 -2.80 13.84 4.85
N TRP A 219 -2.47 14.17 3.60
CA TRP A 219 -1.67 13.34 2.72
C TRP A 219 -0.27 13.07 3.29
N TRP A 220 0.40 14.09 3.84
CA TRP A 220 1.68 13.90 4.51
C TRP A 220 1.55 12.94 5.71
N LEU A 221 0.55 13.13 6.57
CA LEU A 221 0.32 12.25 7.72
C LEU A 221 -0.02 10.82 7.29
N ALA A 222 -0.85 10.66 6.26
CA ALA A 222 -1.20 9.35 5.71
C ALA A 222 0.04 8.64 5.15
N THR A 223 0.94 9.38 4.52
CA THR A 223 2.22 8.85 4.03
C THR A 223 3.11 8.37 5.18
N VAL A 224 3.15 9.10 6.31
CA VAL A 224 3.88 8.67 7.52
C VAL A 224 3.27 7.39 8.11
N VAL A 225 1.94 7.34 8.23
CA VAL A 225 1.22 6.14 8.71
C VAL A 225 1.52 4.94 7.82
N GLY A 226 1.40 5.09 6.50
CA GLY A 226 1.71 4.02 5.54
C GLY A 226 3.16 3.56 5.61
N LEU A 227 4.12 4.46 5.92
CA LEU A 227 5.52 4.08 6.10
C LEU A 227 5.73 3.23 7.36
N VAL A 228 5.00 3.54 8.44
CA VAL A 228 5.02 2.75 9.69
C VAL A 228 4.38 1.39 9.45
N GLU A 229 3.19 1.35 8.83
CA GLU A 229 2.49 0.10 8.48
C GLU A 229 3.38 -0.80 7.62
N ASN A 230 3.95 -0.26 6.54
CA ASN A 230 4.87 -1.00 5.67
C ASN A 230 6.14 -1.49 6.42
N SER A 231 6.64 -0.73 7.39
CA SER A 231 7.78 -1.15 8.21
C SER A 231 7.42 -2.31 9.15
N VAL A 232 6.22 -2.28 9.72
CA VAL A 232 5.70 -3.37 10.57
C VAL A 232 5.48 -4.63 9.73
N GLU A 233 4.83 -4.51 8.57
CA GLU A 233 4.62 -5.64 7.66
C GLU A 233 5.93 -6.28 7.24
N ARG A 234 6.93 -5.46 6.90
CA ARG A 234 8.26 -5.97 6.55
C ARG A 234 8.94 -6.69 7.70
N GLN A 235 8.79 -6.20 8.93
CA GLN A 235 9.33 -6.88 10.10
C GLN A 235 8.66 -8.26 10.30
N VAL A 236 7.35 -8.36 10.11
CA VAL A 236 6.61 -9.62 10.18
C VAL A 236 7.07 -10.58 9.08
N VAL A 237 7.16 -10.11 7.83
CA VAL A 237 7.65 -10.91 6.69
C VAL A 237 9.10 -11.36 6.89
N GLY A 238 9.96 -10.51 7.44
CA GLY A 238 11.35 -10.86 7.76
C GLY A 238 11.46 -11.96 8.82
N ASN A 239 10.60 -11.92 9.84
CA ASN A 239 10.55 -12.98 10.85
C ASN A 239 10.07 -14.31 10.23
N LEU A 240 9.04 -14.28 9.38
CA LEU A 240 8.56 -15.47 8.66
C LEU A 240 9.62 -16.03 7.70
N TYR A 241 10.36 -15.16 7.01
CA TYR A 241 11.46 -15.55 6.13
C TYR A 241 12.53 -16.34 6.89
N HIS A 242 13.00 -15.82 8.03
CA HIS A 242 13.98 -16.51 8.87
C HIS A 242 13.44 -17.82 9.45
N GLU A 243 12.15 -17.87 9.79
CA GLU A 243 11.53 -19.09 10.27
C GLU A 243 11.55 -20.19 9.20
N VAL A 244 11.10 -19.88 7.98
CA VAL A 244 11.11 -20.83 6.85
C VAL A 244 12.53 -21.24 6.48
N GLU A 245 13.47 -20.29 6.42
CA GLU A 245 14.89 -20.56 6.13
C GLU A 245 15.52 -21.48 7.18
N SER A 246 15.20 -21.27 8.46
CA SER A 246 15.71 -22.12 9.56
C SER A 246 15.16 -23.55 9.49
N ARG A 247 13.90 -23.72 9.07
CA ARG A 247 13.28 -25.04 8.86
C ARG A 247 13.94 -25.76 7.69
N LEU A 248 14.10 -25.06 6.56
CA LEU A 248 14.75 -25.60 5.37
C LEU A 248 16.20 -26.03 5.63
N TYR A 249 16.95 -25.21 6.39
CA TYR A 249 18.32 -25.53 6.80
C TYR A 249 18.38 -26.73 7.74
N LYS A 250 17.47 -26.82 8.71
CA LYS A 250 17.38 -27.97 9.62
C LYS A 250 17.03 -29.25 8.86
N ASP A 251 16.13 -29.18 7.89
CA ASP A 251 15.76 -30.31 7.04
C ASP A 251 16.96 -30.75 6.17
N SER A 252 17.69 -29.80 5.60
CA SER A 252 18.93 -30.05 4.85
C SER A 252 20.04 -30.68 5.71
N MET A 253 20.20 -30.23 6.97
CA MET A 253 21.19 -30.79 7.90
C MET A 253 20.81 -32.16 8.46
N SER A 254 19.53 -32.52 8.47
CA SER A 254 19.06 -33.80 8.99
C SER A 254 19.46 -35.01 8.13
N GLY A 255 20.09 -34.78 6.97
CA GLY A 255 20.67 -35.84 6.14
C GLY A 255 19.65 -36.61 5.31
N VAL A 256 18.45 -36.07 5.13
CA VAL A 256 17.46 -36.60 4.17
C VAL A 256 18.07 -36.49 2.77
N THR A 257 18.45 -37.62 2.20
CA THR A 257 19.15 -37.70 0.91
C THR A 257 18.34 -37.08 -0.23
N GLU A 258 19.00 -36.46 -1.23
CA GLU A 258 18.38 -35.79 -2.39
C GLU A 258 17.29 -36.61 -3.12
N LYS A 259 17.31 -37.94 -3.02
CA LYS A 259 16.30 -38.83 -3.62
C LYS A 259 14.93 -38.77 -2.93
N SER A 260 14.83 -38.15 -1.75
CA SER A 260 13.58 -37.97 -1.02
C SER A 260 13.36 -36.52 -0.60
N LYS A 261 13.61 -35.55 -1.51
CA LYS A 261 13.02 -34.19 -1.36
C LYS A 261 11.53 -34.39 -1.13
N SER A 262 11.10 -34.27 0.12
CA SER A 262 9.73 -34.52 0.52
C SER A 262 8.83 -33.49 -0.15
N THR A 263 7.55 -33.81 -0.31
CA THR A 263 6.57 -32.81 -0.75
C THR A 263 6.60 -31.57 0.14
N ALA A 264 6.91 -31.72 1.44
CA ALA A 264 7.09 -30.63 2.39
C ALA A 264 8.25 -29.71 2.03
N SER A 265 9.43 -30.22 1.67
CA SER A 265 10.57 -29.36 1.30
C SER A 265 10.31 -28.53 0.04
N ARG A 266 9.51 -29.06 -0.90
CA ARG A 266 9.08 -28.30 -2.09
C ARG A 266 8.08 -27.19 -1.74
N LEU A 267 7.20 -27.43 -0.77
CA LEU A 267 6.27 -26.42 -0.29
C LEU A 267 7.01 -25.29 0.42
N GLU A 268 7.98 -25.61 1.28
CA GLU A 268 8.80 -24.60 1.96
C GLU A 268 9.64 -23.78 0.97
N GLU A 269 10.18 -24.39 -0.08
CA GLU A 269 10.90 -23.68 -1.16
C GLU A 269 9.97 -22.71 -1.92
N LYS A 270 8.70 -23.09 -2.14
CA LYS A 270 7.67 -22.21 -2.72
C LYS A 270 7.26 -21.08 -1.78
N GLU A 271 7.12 -21.36 -0.48
CA GLU A 271 6.84 -20.32 0.52
C GLU A 271 7.98 -19.32 0.62
N LEU A 272 9.23 -19.78 0.58
CA LEU A 272 10.42 -18.92 0.59
C LEU A 272 10.43 -17.96 -0.60
N THR A 273 10.21 -18.48 -1.81
CA THR A 273 10.15 -17.64 -3.03
C THR A 273 9.00 -16.64 -2.97
N ARG A 274 7.83 -17.04 -2.44
CA ARG A 274 6.71 -16.12 -2.21
C ARG A 274 7.07 -15.00 -1.22
N LEU A 275 7.71 -15.34 -0.10
CA LEU A 275 8.13 -14.35 0.89
C LEU A 275 9.18 -13.38 0.32
N GLN A 276 10.09 -13.85 -0.53
CA GLN A 276 11.04 -12.98 -1.23
C GLN A 276 10.36 -11.98 -2.17
N ILE A 277 9.38 -12.44 -2.95
CA ILE A 277 8.58 -11.56 -3.83
C ILE A 277 7.82 -10.53 -2.99
N ARG A 278 7.23 -10.95 -1.86
CA ARG A 278 6.52 -10.05 -0.94
C ARG A 278 7.46 -9.01 -0.33
N ASP A 279 8.64 -9.39 0.17
CA ASP A 279 9.62 -8.43 0.70
C ASP A 279 10.08 -7.45 -0.40
N TYR A 280 10.30 -7.92 -1.63
CA TYR A 280 10.65 -7.05 -2.75
C TYR A 280 9.57 -5.97 -3.01
N TRP A 281 8.29 -6.35 -3.03
CA TRP A 281 7.20 -5.40 -3.21
C TRP A 281 7.02 -4.46 -2.01
N LEU A 282 7.28 -4.93 -0.79
CA LEU A 282 7.32 -4.09 0.40
C LEU A 282 8.45 -3.06 0.31
N GLN A 283 9.64 -3.44 -0.17
CA GLN A 283 10.76 -2.53 -0.41
C GLN A 283 10.43 -1.47 -1.46
N ILE A 284 9.79 -1.86 -2.58
CA ILE A 284 9.30 -0.91 -3.59
C ILE A 284 8.29 0.07 -3.00
N SER A 285 7.33 -0.45 -2.23
CA SER A 285 6.28 0.36 -1.60
C SER A 285 6.88 1.34 -0.59
N ARG A 286 7.86 0.91 0.20
CA ARG A 286 8.64 1.78 1.08
C ARG A 286 9.37 2.87 0.31
N ALA A 287 10.06 2.52 -0.77
CA ALA A 287 10.78 3.49 -1.60
C ALA A 287 9.83 4.54 -2.18
N LYS A 288 8.66 4.11 -2.67
CA LYS A 288 7.59 5.00 -3.12
C LYS A 288 7.13 5.94 -2.00
N LEU A 289 6.81 5.40 -0.82
CA LEU A 289 6.35 6.19 0.33
C LEU A 289 7.40 7.20 0.80
N ILE A 290 8.68 6.84 0.77
CA ILE A 290 9.78 7.79 1.06
C ILE A 290 9.79 8.92 0.01
N MET A 291 9.63 8.61 -1.28
CA MET A 291 9.57 9.63 -2.33
C MET A 291 8.36 10.56 -2.17
N ASP A 292 7.18 10.00 -1.87
CA ASP A 292 5.96 10.78 -1.58
C ASP A 292 6.12 11.60 -0.30
N LEU A 293 6.81 11.08 0.73
CA LEU A 293 7.09 11.79 1.98
C LEU A 293 8.02 12.98 1.74
N VAL A 294 9.11 12.79 0.98
CA VAL A 294 10.00 13.88 0.60
C VAL A 294 9.21 14.92 -0.21
N PHE A 295 8.42 14.49 -1.19
CA PHE A 295 7.61 15.40 -2.00
C PHE A 295 6.66 16.27 -1.14
N SER A 296 5.85 15.63 -0.30
CA SER A 296 4.83 16.29 0.53
C SER A 296 5.43 17.16 1.62
N SER A 297 6.59 16.77 2.18
CA SER A 297 7.31 17.56 3.17
C SER A 297 7.69 18.95 2.66
N TYR A 298 8.03 19.07 1.36
CA TYR A 298 8.32 20.38 0.76
C TYR A 298 7.11 21.33 0.74
N ASP A 299 5.91 20.80 0.56
CA ASP A 299 4.69 21.59 0.56
C ASP A 299 4.23 21.93 1.99
N VAL A 300 4.29 20.95 2.91
CA VAL A 300 3.90 21.15 4.31
C VAL A 300 4.84 22.11 5.05
N PHE A 301 6.15 21.91 4.93
CA PHE A 301 7.15 22.75 5.60
C PHE A 301 7.55 24.01 4.82
N ARG A 302 6.99 24.21 3.62
CA ARG A 302 7.24 25.38 2.75
C ARG A 302 8.72 25.61 2.44
N ILE A 303 9.48 24.53 2.26
CA ILE A 303 10.91 24.59 1.93
C ILE A 303 11.04 25.13 0.49
N GLN A 304 11.68 26.28 0.30
CA GLN A 304 11.82 26.90 -1.02
C GLN A 304 13.08 26.42 -1.78
N LYS A 305 14.13 26.02 -1.06
CA LYS A 305 15.41 25.64 -1.67
C LYS A 305 15.27 24.32 -2.42
N PHE A 306 15.59 24.32 -3.72
CA PHE A 306 15.53 23.15 -4.60
C PHE A 306 14.14 22.49 -4.69
N LYS A 307 13.06 23.23 -4.35
CA LYS A 307 11.69 22.69 -4.34
C LYS A 307 11.33 22.04 -5.67
N GLU A 308 11.51 22.77 -6.77
CA GLU A 308 11.08 22.33 -8.09
C GLU A 308 11.87 21.12 -8.62
N PRO A 309 13.22 21.07 -8.57
CA PRO A 309 13.96 19.85 -8.91
C PRO A 309 13.57 18.65 -8.06
N VAL A 310 13.55 18.80 -6.73
CA VAL A 310 13.30 17.67 -5.82
C VAL A 310 11.89 17.12 -6.05
N GLN A 311 10.85 17.97 -6.05
CA GLN A 311 9.48 17.54 -6.32
C GLN A 311 9.31 16.90 -7.69
N THR A 312 10.06 17.35 -8.70
CA THR A 312 10.00 16.79 -10.04
C THR A 312 10.56 15.36 -10.07
N PHE A 313 11.74 15.14 -9.48
CA PHE A 313 12.38 13.82 -9.46
C PHE A 313 11.68 12.84 -8.51
N THR A 314 11.34 13.26 -7.29
CA THR A 314 10.64 12.40 -6.33
C THR A 314 9.24 12.06 -6.81
N GLY A 315 8.54 13.02 -7.42
CA GLY A 315 7.23 12.78 -8.02
C GLY A 315 7.27 11.85 -9.23
N LEU A 316 8.31 11.92 -10.08
CA LEU A 316 8.51 10.95 -11.16
C LEU A 316 8.84 9.56 -10.61
N ALA A 317 9.76 9.46 -9.65
CA ALA A 317 10.14 8.18 -9.04
C ALA A 317 8.93 7.50 -8.40
N ALA A 318 8.13 8.23 -7.62
CA ALA A 318 6.89 7.71 -7.04
C ALA A 318 5.89 7.29 -8.12
N ALA A 319 5.75 8.05 -9.22
CA ALA A 319 4.90 7.69 -10.35
C ALA A 319 5.35 6.37 -10.99
N VAL A 320 6.64 6.23 -11.32
CA VAL A 320 7.21 5.02 -11.93
C VAL A 320 7.00 3.81 -11.03
N LEU A 321 7.32 3.91 -9.74
CA LEU A 321 7.15 2.80 -8.79
C LEU A 321 5.67 2.40 -8.64
N SER A 322 4.76 3.37 -8.57
CA SER A 322 3.32 3.09 -8.50
C SER A 322 2.77 2.46 -9.79
N SER A 323 3.20 2.94 -10.97
CA SER A 323 2.83 2.34 -12.25
C SER A 323 3.42 0.95 -12.44
N ALA A 324 4.62 0.68 -11.94
CA ALA A 324 5.24 -0.63 -11.98
C ALA A 324 4.47 -1.66 -11.13
N LYS A 325 4.07 -1.30 -9.90
CA LYS A 325 3.23 -2.17 -9.05
C LYS A 325 1.89 -2.47 -9.74
N LEU A 326 1.24 -1.45 -10.30
CA LEU A 326 -0.04 -1.61 -10.99
C LEU A 326 0.07 -2.43 -12.28
N TYR A 327 1.16 -2.25 -13.03
CA TYR A 327 1.45 -3.04 -14.23
C TYR A 327 1.57 -4.52 -13.91
N GLU A 328 2.30 -4.88 -12.84
CA GLU A 328 2.44 -6.29 -12.45
C GLU A 328 1.10 -6.88 -11.98
N ARG A 329 0.29 -6.12 -11.23
CA ARG A 329 -1.05 -6.55 -10.83
C ARG A 329 -1.93 -6.90 -12.04
N HIS A 330 -1.99 -6.02 -13.04
CA HIS A 330 -2.76 -6.28 -14.26
C HIS A 330 -2.19 -7.43 -15.09
N LYS A 331 -0.87 -7.58 -15.13
CA LYS A 331 -0.21 -8.72 -15.79
C LYS A 331 -0.59 -10.03 -15.11
N GLY A 332 -0.59 -10.08 -13.77
CA GLY A 332 -1.05 -11.23 -13.00
C GLY A 332 -2.51 -11.57 -13.28
N THR A 333 -3.41 -10.58 -13.29
CA THR A 333 -4.83 -10.81 -13.63
C THR A 333 -5.01 -11.38 -15.05
N LEU A 334 -4.20 -10.93 -16.01
CA LEU A 334 -4.24 -11.43 -17.39
C LEU A 334 -3.71 -12.87 -17.50
N LEU A 335 -2.68 -13.23 -16.73
CA LEU A 335 -2.19 -14.61 -16.65
C LEU A 335 -3.28 -15.54 -16.11
N LYS A 336 -3.91 -15.18 -15.00
CA LYS A 336 -5.03 -15.94 -14.41
C LYS A 336 -6.18 -16.17 -15.40
N LYS A 337 -6.54 -15.15 -16.18
CA LYS A 337 -7.60 -15.24 -17.19
C LYS A 337 -7.27 -16.15 -18.38
N GLN A 338 -5.98 -16.38 -18.66
CA GLN A 338 -5.55 -17.28 -19.73
C GLN A 338 -5.33 -18.72 -19.25
N GLY A 339 -5.16 -18.92 -17.94
CA GLY A 339 -5.01 -20.23 -17.30
C GLY A 339 -6.32 -20.94 -16.95
N GLN A 340 -7.44 -20.19 -16.87
CA GLN A 340 -8.81 -20.71 -16.81
C GLN A 340 -9.35 -21.02 -18.20
#